data_AF-A0A644YH38-F1
#
_entry.id   AF-A0A644YH38-F1
#
_cell.length_a   1.000
_cell.length_b   1.000
_cell.length_c   1.000
_cell.angle_alpha   90.00
_cell.angle_beta   90.00
_cell.angle_gamma   90.00
#
_symmetry.space_group_name_H-M   'P 1'
#
loop_
_entity.id
_entity.type
_entity.pdbx_description
1 polymer ?
#
loop_
_entity_poly.entity_id
_entity_poly.type
_entity_poly.pdbx_seq_one_letter_code
_entity_poly.pdbx_strand_id
1 'polypeptide(L)'
;MEYIAKILGEIREMFLRLGFHIEEINGEINYVYNDLYCIPHYIEHIGFFVEYADSFEQAKKNLHEDGDSYRLDIGEVVILDGLEKEIRKNIEG
;
A
#
# COMPACT_ATOMS: atom_id res chain seq x y z
N MET A 1 -11.56 9.84 -11.45
CA MET A 1 -11.86 9.82 -10.00
C MET A 1 -12.45 8.49 -9.58
N GLU A 2 -13.61 8.06 -10.08
CA GLU A 2 -14.24 6.78 -9.69
C GLU A 2 -13.35 5.56 -9.95
N TYR A 3 -12.66 5.52 -11.10
CA TYR A 3 -11.77 4.40 -11.44
C TYR A 3 -10.53 4.30 -10.51
N ILE A 4 -9.94 5.42 -10.12
CA ILE A 4 -8.82 5.45 -9.16
C ILE A 4 -9.30 4.98 -7.78
N ALA A 5 -10.48 5.45 -7.34
CA ALA A 5 -11.08 5.02 -6.09
C ALA A 5 -11.41 3.52 -6.08
N LYS A 6 -11.84 2.97 -7.22
CA LYS A 6 -12.06 1.53 -7.39
C LYS A 6 -10.76 0.74 -7.15
N ILE A 7 -9.69 1.10 -7.86
CA ILE A 7 -8.39 0.41 -7.73
C ILE A 7 -7.83 0.54 -6.30
N LEU A 8 -7.91 1.73 -5.69
CA LEU A 8 -7.54 1.89 -4.28
C LEU A 8 -8.38 1.01 -3.35
N GLY A 9 -9.68 0.86 -3.62
CA GLY A 9 -10.53 -0.07 -2.90
C GLY A 9 -10.04 -1.51 -2.99
N GLU A 10 -9.72 -1.98 -4.21
CA GLU A 10 -9.20 -3.34 -4.45
C GLU A 10 -7.84 -3.57 -3.79
N ILE A 11 -6.97 -2.56 -3.75
CA ILE A 11 -5.68 -2.60 -3.03
C ILE A 11 -5.91 -2.74 -1.52
N ARG A 12 -6.87 -1.99 -0.96
CA ARG A 12 -7.20 -2.08 0.47
C ARG A 12 -7.79 -3.44 0.84
N GLU A 13 -8.69 -3.96 0.00
CA GLU A 13 -9.21 -5.32 0.17
C GLU A 13 -8.11 -6.37 0.06
N MET A 14 -7.12 -6.16 -0.81
CA MET A 14 -5.95 -7.04 -0.92
C MET A 14 -5.17 -7.10 0.39
N PHE A 15 -4.87 -5.97 1.05
CA PHE A 15 -4.23 -5.97 2.37
C PHE A 15 -5.03 -6.81 3.39
N LEU A 16 -6.35 -6.61 3.45
CA LEU A 16 -7.21 -7.36 4.37
C LEU A 16 -7.20 -8.87 4.07
N ARG A 17 -7.22 -9.26 2.79
CA ARG A 17 -7.12 -10.68 2.37
C ARG A 17 -5.76 -11.30 2.71
N LEU A 18 -4.70 -10.51 2.72
CA LEU A 18 -3.35 -10.92 3.11
C LEU A 18 -3.16 -11.01 4.63
N GLY A 19 -4.17 -10.62 5.42
CA GLY A 19 -4.17 -10.73 6.87
C GLY A 19 -3.70 -9.48 7.61
N PHE A 20 -3.58 -8.34 6.92
CA PHE A 20 -3.32 -7.07 7.58
C PHE A 20 -4.55 -6.62 8.36
N HIS A 21 -4.34 -5.95 9.50
CA HIS A 21 -5.38 -5.19 10.19
C HIS A 21 -5.17 -3.69 9.97
N ILE A 22 -6.14 -2.89 10.38
CA ILE A 22 -6.11 -1.44 10.20
C ILE A 22 -5.78 -0.78 11.54
N GLU A 23 -4.81 0.14 11.53
CA GLU A 23 -4.51 1.03 12.66
C GLU A 23 -4.46 2.49 12.20
N GLU A 24 -4.92 3.40 13.05
CA GLU A 24 -4.74 4.84 12.84
C GLU A 24 -3.51 5.30 13.61
N ILE A 25 -2.50 5.79 12.90
CA ILE A 25 -1.23 6.25 13.45
C ILE A 25 -1.01 7.66 12.95
N ASN A 26 -0.88 8.62 13.88
CA ASN A 26 -0.65 10.04 13.55
C ASN A 26 -1.71 10.64 12.58
N GLY A 27 -2.95 10.15 12.64
CA GLY A 27 -4.05 10.59 11.76
C GLY A 27 -4.09 9.92 10.38
N GLU A 28 -3.22 8.94 10.13
CA GLU A 28 -3.17 8.18 8.88
C GLU A 28 -3.56 6.72 9.10
N ILE A 29 -4.33 6.19 8.15
CA ILE A 29 -4.77 4.80 8.14
C ILE A 29 -3.64 3.93 7.60
N ASN A 30 -3.06 3.12 8.48
CA ASN A 30 -2.03 2.14 8.14
C ASN A 30 -2.66 0.75 8.07
N TYR A 31 -2.25 -0.03 7.06
CA TYR A 31 -2.47 -1.46 6.99
C TYR A 31 -1.27 -2.13 7.64
N VAL A 32 -1.49 -2.88 8.72
CA VAL A 32 -0.43 -3.40 9.58
C VAL A 32 -0.39 -4.93 9.53
N TYR A 33 0.80 -5.49 9.33
CA TYR A 33 1.07 -6.92 9.45
C TYR A 33 2.38 -7.13 10.19
N ASN A 34 2.32 -7.69 11.41
CA ASN A 34 3.45 -7.70 12.35
C ASN A 34 4.02 -6.28 12.55
N ASP A 35 5.31 -6.07 12.27
CA ASP A 35 5.99 -4.77 12.39
C ASP A 35 5.99 -3.97 11.07
N LEU A 36 5.30 -4.44 10.03
CA LEU A 36 5.20 -3.77 8.74
C LEU A 36 3.94 -2.89 8.68
N TYR A 37 4.14 -1.61 8.37
CA TYR A 37 3.09 -0.59 8.29
C TYR A 37 3.01 -0.03 6.88
N CYS A 38 1.87 -0.22 6.22
CA CYS A 38 1.69 0.08 4.80
C CYS A 38 0.61 1.15 4.57
N ILE A 39 0.85 2.06 3.63
CA ILE A 39 -0.16 3.03 3.18
C ILE A 39 -0.26 3.01 1.65
N PRO A 40 -1.41 2.62 1.06
CA PRO A 40 -1.61 2.67 -0.38
C PRO A 40 -1.92 4.09 -0.86
N HIS A 41 -1.17 4.55 -1.85
CA HIS A 41 -1.30 5.88 -2.45
C HIS A 41 -1.59 5.82 -3.95
N TYR A 42 -2.12 6.93 -4.44
CA TYR A 42 -2.14 7.26 -5.86
C TYR A 42 -1.72 8.72 -6.03
N ILE A 43 -0.72 8.96 -6.88
CA ILE A 43 -0.30 10.30 -7.26
C ILE A 43 -0.39 10.44 -8.78
N GLU A 44 -1.00 11.52 -9.25
CA GLU A 44 -1.10 11.82 -10.68
C GLU A 44 0.29 11.88 -11.33
N HIS A 45 0.44 11.25 -12.49
CA HIS A 45 1.70 11.07 -13.24
C HIS A 45 2.74 10.10 -12.64
N ILE A 46 2.59 9.66 -11.39
CA ILE A 46 3.42 8.61 -10.78
C ILE A 46 2.70 7.26 -10.91
N GLY A 47 1.46 7.17 -10.42
CA GLY A 47 0.67 5.95 -10.38
C GLY A 47 0.29 5.51 -8.97
N PHE A 48 -0.08 4.24 -8.85
CA PHE A 48 -0.35 3.58 -7.57
C PHE A 48 0.94 3.00 -7.00
N PHE A 49 1.12 3.14 -5.70
CA PHE A 49 2.25 2.58 -4.96
C PHE A 49 1.85 2.37 -3.50
N VAL A 50 2.69 1.68 -2.75
CA VAL A 50 2.53 1.51 -1.30
C VAL A 50 3.76 2.12 -0.64
N GLU A 51 3.53 2.89 0.41
CA GLU A 51 4.57 3.36 1.31
C GLU A 51 4.72 2.37 2.47
N TYR A 52 5.94 2.04 2.87
CA TYR A 52 6.24 1.04 3.89
C TYR A 52 7.06 1.62 5.04
N ALA A 53 6.73 1.25 6.27
CA ALA A 53 7.58 1.45 7.43
C ALA A 53 7.76 0.11 8.17
N ASP A 54 9.00 -0.21 8.53
CA ASP A 54 9.40 -1.49 9.18
C ASP A 54 9.29 -1.44 10.72
N SER A 55 8.70 -0.37 11.25
CA SER A 55 8.47 -0.23 12.68
C SER A 55 7.41 0.81 12.99
N PHE A 56 6.75 0.63 14.14
CA PHE A 56 5.84 1.63 14.70
C PHE A 56 6.50 3.00 14.85
N GLU A 57 7.79 3.04 15.21
CA GLU A 57 8.52 4.30 15.41
C GLU A 57 8.80 5.05 14.11
N GLN A 58 9.01 4.34 12.99
CA GLN A 58 9.07 4.95 11.66
C GLN A 58 7.68 5.43 11.24
N ALA A 59 6.66 4.59 11.35
CA ALA A 59 5.29 4.92 10.97
C ALA A 59 4.77 6.16 11.73
N LYS A 60 5.02 6.23 13.05
CA LYS A 60 4.66 7.37 13.90
C LYS A 60 5.36 8.69 13.53
N LYS A 61 6.53 8.61 12.89
CA LYS A 61 7.30 9.77 12.42
C LYS A 61 7.07 10.07 10.95
N ASN A 62 6.14 9.37 10.29
CA ASN A 62 5.88 9.41 8.85
C ASN A 62 7.18 9.19 8.04
N LEU A 63 7.99 8.22 8.47
CA LEU A 63 9.23 7.81 7.81
C LEU A 63 9.01 6.54 6.99
N HIS A 64 8.02 6.57 6.11
CA HIS A 64 7.77 5.48 5.18
C HIS A 64 8.65 5.62 3.93
N GLU A 65 9.02 4.49 3.35
CA GLU A 65 9.75 4.41 2.09
C GLU A 65 8.79 4.04 0.95
N ASP A 66 8.95 4.71 -0.20
CA ASP A 66 8.15 4.45 -1.39
C ASP A 66 8.49 3.09 -1.99
N GLY A 67 7.46 2.29 -2.25
CA GLY A 67 7.51 1.10 -3.07
C GLY A 67 7.58 1.37 -4.57
N ASP A 68 7.42 0.30 -5.35
CA ASP A 68 7.34 0.41 -6.81
C ASP A 68 6.02 1.10 -7.23
N SER A 69 6.10 1.94 -8.26
CA SER A 69 4.94 2.66 -8.78
C SER A 69 4.40 2.08 -10.09
N TYR A 70 3.08 1.99 -10.16
CA TYR A 70 2.34 1.39 -11.25
C TYR A 70 1.39 2.42 -11.86
N ARG A 71 1.75 2.94 -13.05
CA ARG A 71 0.96 3.95 -13.75
C ARG A 71 -0.42 3.43 -14.15
N LEU A 72 -1.42 4.31 -14.13
CA LEU A 72 -2.80 3.99 -14.47
C LEU A 72 -2.98 3.35 -15.88
N ASP A 73 -2.12 3.72 -16.83
CA ASP A 73 -2.20 3.30 -18.24
C ASP A 73 -1.70 1.87 -18.50
N ILE A 74 -1.05 1.23 -17.53
CA ILE A 74 -0.60 -0.17 -17.66
C ILE A 74 -1.73 -1.19 -17.45
N GLY A 75 -2.88 -0.74 -16.91
CA GLY A 75 -4.07 -1.56 -16.68
C GLY A 75 -4.19 -2.10 -15.25
N GLU A 76 -5.44 -2.18 -14.77
CA GLU A 76 -5.80 -2.57 -13.39
C GLU A 76 -5.19 -3.90 -12.96
N VAL A 77 -5.32 -4.95 -13.77
CA VAL A 77 -4.79 -6.29 -13.44
C VAL A 77 -3.28 -6.24 -13.19
N VAL A 78 -2.53 -5.50 -14.02
CA VAL A 78 -1.08 -5.40 -13.89
C VAL A 78 -0.68 -4.60 -12.64
N ILE A 79 -1.45 -3.54 -12.32
CA ILE A 79 -1.27 -2.75 -11.09
C ILE A 79 -1.45 -3.64 -9.85
N LEU A 80 -2.57 -4.36 -9.78
CA LEU A 80 -2.89 -5.21 -8.64
C LEU A 80 -1.90 -6.37 -8.49
N ASP A 81 -1.57 -7.06 -9.58
CA ASP A 81 -0.60 -8.16 -9.58
C ASP A 81 0.81 -7.71 -9.17
N GLY A 82 1.19 -6.50 -9.59
CA GLY A 82 2.49 -5.90 -9.26
C GLY A 82 2.59 -5.58 -7.76
N LEU A 83 1.61 -4.83 -7.25
CA LEU A 83 1.53 -4.49 -5.84
C LEU A 83 1.41 -5.74 -4.94
N GLU A 84 0.62 -6.74 -5.32
CA GLU A 84 0.49 -7.96 -4.52
C GLU A 84 1.84 -8.69 -4.38
N LYS A 85 2.59 -8.82 -5.48
CA LYS A 85 3.92 -9.47 -5.46
C LYS A 85 4.90 -8.73 -4.57
N GLU A 86 4.90 -7.41 -4.66
CA GLU A 86 5.75 -6.55 -3.85
C GLU A 86 5.40 -6.65 -2.36
N ILE A 87 4.12 -6.50 -2.01
CA ILE A 87 3.64 -6.62 -0.63
C ILE A 87 4.01 -7.98 -0.05
N ARG A 88 3.78 -9.07 -0.78
CA ARG A 88 4.14 -10.42 -0.32
C ARG A 88 5.63 -10.57 -0.06
N LYS A 89 6.47 -10.00 -0.92
CA LYS A 89 7.93 -10.00 -0.73
C LYS A 89 8.33 -9.29 0.57
N ASN A 90 7.67 -8.19 0.91
CA ASN A 90 7.94 -7.45 2.16
C ASN A 90 7.40 -8.15 3.42
N ILE A 91 6.41 -9.05 3.29
CA ILE A 91 5.93 -9.87 4.41
C ILE A 91 6.87 -11.05 4.69
N GLU A 92 7.47 -11.62 3.63
CA GLU A 92 8.31 -12.82 3.72
C GLU A 92 9.80 -12.53 3.98
N GLY A 93 10.24 -11.28 3.77
CA GLY A 93 11.60 -10.81 4.00
C GLY A 93 11.93 -10.60 5.47
#